data_AF-A0A969WW12-F1
#
_entry.id   AF-A0A969WW12-F1
#
_cell.length_a   1.000
_cell.length_b   1.000
_cell.length_c   1.000
_cell.angle_alpha   90.00
_cell.angle_beta   90.00
_cell.angle_gamma   90.00
#
_symmetry.space_group_name_H-M   'P 1'
#
loop_
_entity.id
_entity.type
_entity.pdbx_description
1 polymer ?
#
loop_
_entity_poly.entity_id
_entity_poly.type
_entity_poly.pdbx_seq_one_letter_code
_entity_poly.pdbx_strand_id
1 'polypeptide(L)'
;MIDVVDPDESFTVADYQRMVKDLIVEINGRGKIPILVGGTGLYYQVVADDYSLFPSQASPEIRTRLEEEAVSIGNHGLHAKLTDLDPEAALKINPNDRKRLARALEAIEITGQAFSSLQTRNPRKYGLASVGLNLPRPYLYKRLDERVDLMIEQGLLRETE
;
A
#
# COMPACT_ATOMS: atom_id res chain seq x y z
N MET A 1 -9.02 13.93 3.79
CA MET A 1 -7.92 13.16 4.41
C MET A 1 -6.67 14.01 4.37
N ILE A 2 -6.59 14.97 5.28
CA ILE A 2 -5.48 15.90 5.49
C ILE A 2 -5.34 15.99 7.02
N ASP A 3 -4.12 15.96 7.53
CA ASP A 3 -3.80 16.04 8.97
C ASP A 3 -4.59 15.05 9.83
N VAL A 4 -4.57 13.77 9.43
CA VAL A 4 -5.36 12.69 10.05
C VAL A 4 -4.52 11.71 10.89
N VAL A 5 -3.20 11.86 10.88
CA VAL A 5 -2.24 10.99 11.54
C VAL A 5 -0.99 11.80 11.86
N ASP A 6 -0.40 11.55 13.03
CA ASP A 6 0.84 12.21 13.42
C ASP A 6 2.06 11.60 12.69
N PRO A 7 3.16 12.35 12.47
CA PRO A 7 4.30 11.87 11.68
C PRO A 7 5.03 10.64 12.25
N ASP A 8 4.93 10.41 13.56
CA ASP A 8 5.54 9.27 14.26
C ASP A 8 4.61 8.04 14.32
N GLU A 9 3.37 8.17 13.86
CA GLU A 9 2.41 7.08 13.79
C GLU A 9 2.47 6.35 12.44
N SER A 10 2.29 5.03 12.49
CA SER A 10 2.21 4.22 11.27
C SER A 10 0.85 4.39 10.60
N PHE A 11 0.85 4.80 9.32
CA PHE A 11 -0.37 4.87 8.51
C PHE A 11 -0.31 3.86 7.36
N THR A 12 -1.14 2.82 7.43
CA THR A 12 -1.13 1.75 6.43
C THR A 12 -2.18 1.97 5.34
N VAL A 13 -2.00 1.28 4.22
CA VAL A 13 -3.00 1.23 3.15
C VAL A 13 -4.35 0.66 3.63
N ALA A 14 -4.35 -0.18 4.67
CA ALA A 14 -5.57 -0.70 5.29
C ALA A 14 -6.30 0.36 6.12
N ASP A 15 -5.56 1.18 6.87
CA ASP A 15 -6.13 2.29 7.62
C ASP A 15 -6.77 3.32 6.68
N TYR A 16 -6.05 3.68 5.62
CA TYR A 16 -6.59 4.53 4.57
C TYR A 16 -7.87 3.97 3.95
N GLN A 17 -7.86 2.68 3.56
CA GLN A 17 -9.02 2.07 2.92
C GLN A 17 -10.25 2.08 3.83
N ARG A 18 -10.07 1.78 5.13
CA ARG A 18 -11.13 1.84 6.14
C ARG A 18 -11.72 3.25 6.22
N MET A 19 -10.87 4.24 6.48
CA MET A 19 -11.30 5.64 6.63
C MET A 19 -11.99 6.18 5.37
N VAL A 20 -11.45 5.88 4.19
CA VAL A 20 -12.05 6.33 2.92
C VAL A 20 -13.38 5.65 2.64
N LYS A 21 -13.56 4.36 2.99
CA LYS A 21 -14.86 3.68 2.86
C LYS A 21 -15.93 4.34 3.72
N ASP A 22 -15.59 4.69 4.96
CA ASP A 22 -16.50 5.37 5.87
C ASP A 22 -16.90 6.75 5.31
N LEU A 23 -15.91 7.51 4.83
CA LEU A 23 -16.15 8.81 4.19
C LEU A 23 -17.00 8.70 2.90
N ILE A 24 -16.81 7.66 2.09
CA ILE A 24 -17.64 7.42 0.89
C ILE A 24 -19.11 7.22 1.29
N VAL A 25 -19.37 6.41 2.33
CA VAL A 25 -20.74 6.18 2.84
C VAL A 25 -21.33 7.48 3.35
N GLU A 26 -20.58 8.24 4.14
CA GLU A 26 -21.00 9.51 4.73
C GLU A 26 -21.34 10.57 3.66
N ILE A 27 -20.45 10.75 2.67
CA ILE A 27 -20.63 11.71 1.57
C ILE A 27 -21.82 11.33 0.69
N ASN A 28 -21.97 10.05 0.35
CA ASN A 28 -23.13 9.54 -0.39
C ASN A 28 -24.43 9.73 0.40
N GLY A 29 -24.40 9.54 1.73
CA GLY A 29 -25.55 9.77 2.61
C GLY A 29 -26.04 11.23 2.61
N ARG A 30 -25.15 12.18 2.30
CA ARG A 30 -25.51 13.59 2.04
C ARG A 30 -25.99 13.88 0.62
N GLY A 31 -26.15 12.86 -0.23
CA GLY A 31 -26.51 13.01 -1.63
C GLY A 31 -25.41 13.67 -2.48
N LYS A 32 -24.14 13.54 -2.08
CA LYS A 32 -22.99 14.08 -2.81
C LYS A 32 -22.14 12.96 -3.40
N ILE A 33 -21.41 13.26 -4.47
CA ILE A 33 -20.49 12.30 -5.11
C ILE A 33 -19.09 12.49 -4.50
N PRO A 34 -18.49 11.45 -3.89
CA PRO A 34 -17.12 11.50 -3.41
C PRO A 34 -16.13 11.66 -4.57
N ILE A 35 -15.14 12.54 -4.42
CA ILE A 35 -14.04 12.70 -5.38
C ILE A 35 -12.73 12.32 -4.67
N LEU A 36 -12.10 11.25 -5.13
CA LEU A 36 -10.80 10.81 -4.64
C LEU A 36 -9.70 11.45 -5.49
N VAL A 37 -8.90 12.33 -4.87
CA VAL A 37 -7.80 13.05 -5.54
C VAL A 37 -6.48 12.71 -4.86
N GLY A 38 -5.44 12.44 -5.65
CA GLY A 38 -4.10 12.14 -5.14
C GLY A 38 -3.18 11.51 -6.18
N GLY A 39 -1.99 11.09 -5.75
CA GLY A 39 -0.97 10.47 -6.61
C GLY A 39 -0.54 9.05 -6.22
N THR A 40 -1.03 8.53 -5.09
CA THR A 40 -0.58 7.23 -4.57
C THR A 40 -1.39 6.09 -5.18
N GLY A 41 -0.88 5.52 -6.27
CA GLY A 41 -1.59 4.52 -7.08
C GLY A 41 -2.11 3.32 -6.29
N LEU A 42 -1.31 2.77 -5.36
CA LEU A 42 -1.75 1.65 -4.52
C LEU A 42 -2.94 2.01 -3.63
N TYR A 43 -2.94 3.21 -3.04
CA TYR A 43 -3.99 3.68 -2.13
C TYR A 43 -5.30 3.90 -2.88
N TYR A 44 -5.22 4.48 -4.09
CA TYR A 44 -6.36 4.54 -5.01
C TYR A 44 -6.88 3.14 -5.32
N GLN A 45 -5.99 2.22 -5.70
CA GLN A 45 -6.36 0.91 -6.19
C GLN A 45 -7.06 0.08 -5.11
N VAL A 46 -6.57 0.08 -3.87
CA VAL A 46 -7.23 -0.70 -2.79
C VAL A 46 -8.66 -0.24 -2.53
N VAL A 47 -8.96 1.04 -2.70
CA VAL A 47 -10.30 1.58 -2.54
C VAL A 47 -11.12 1.24 -3.78
N ALA A 48 -10.64 1.63 -4.96
CA ALA A 48 -11.35 1.47 -6.23
C ALA A 48 -11.74 0.02 -6.53
N ASP A 49 -10.81 -0.91 -6.30
CA ASP A 49 -11.00 -2.34 -6.54
C ASP A 49 -11.56 -3.09 -5.31
N ASP A 50 -11.87 -2.38 -4.21
CA ASP A 50 -12.32 -2.97 -2.94
C ASP A 50 -11.50 -4.19 -2.50
N TYR A 51 -10.18 -4.01 -2.40
CA TYR A 51 -9.30 -5.10 -1.97
C TYR A 51 -9.69 -5.58 -0.57
N SER A 52 -9.80 -6.88 -0.38
CA SER A 52 -9.68 -7.48 0.94
C SER A 52 -8.22 -7.45 1.32
N LEU A 53 -7.90 -6.52 2.21
CA LEU A 53 -6.58 -6.46 2.81
C LEU A 53 -6.56 -7.46 3.97
N PHE A 54 -5.48 -8.24 4.04
CA PHE A 54 -5.14 -9.11 5.15
C PHE A 54 -5.37 -8.41 6.50
N PRO A 55 -5.63 -9.17 7.57
CA PRO A 55 -5.65 -8.59 8.91
C PRO A 55 -4.42 -7.72 9.11
N SER A 56 -4.64 -6.50 9.62
CA SER A 56 -3.60 -5.53 9.93
C SER A 56 -2.64 -5.99 11.04
N GLN A 57 -2.87 -7.18 11.61
CA GLN A 57 -1.95 -7.84 12.53
C GLN A 57 -0.67 -8.22 11.78
N ALA A 58 0.25 -7.27 11.72
CA ALA A 58 1.66 -7.55 11.55
C ALA A 58 2.21 -8.04 12.90
N SER A 59 3.04 -9.08 12.90
CA SER A 59 3.82 -9.47 14.07
C SER A 59 5.28 -9.08 13.80
N PRO A 60 5.78 -8.03 14.47
CA PRO A 60 7.18 -7.66 14.38
C PRO A 60 8.11 -8.85 14.65
N GLU A 61 7.74 -9.72 15.58
CA GLU A 61 8.52 -10.91 15.96
C GLU A 61 8.63 -11.90 14.81
N ILE A 62 7.51 -12.24 14.15
CA ILE A 62 7.51 -13.13 12.97
C ILE A 62 8.30 -12.50 11.85
N ARG A 63 8.14 -11.19 11.61
CA ARG A 63 8.86 -10.49 10.55
C ARG A 63 10.36 -10.49 10.79
N THR A 64 10.81 -10.14 12.00
CA THR A 64 12.23 -10.17 12.36
C THR A 64 12.80 -11.57 12.18
N ARG A 65 12.09 -12.61 12.65
CA ARG A 65 12.52 -14.00 12.47
C ARG A 65 12.64 -14.39 10.99
N LEU A 66 11.68 -14.00 10.15
CA LEU A 66 11.72 -14.29 8.71
C LEU A 66 12.84 -13.51 8.01
N GLU A 67 13.14 -12.28 8.44
CA GLU A 67 14.26 -11.51 7.91
C GLU A 67 15.61 -12.10 8.31
N GLU A 68 15.77 -12.57 9.54
CA GLU A 68 16.96 -13.29 10.00
C GLU A 68 17.13 -14.62 9.27
N GLU A 69 16.03 -15.34 9.06
CA GLU A 69 16.02 -16.55 8.25
C GLU A 69 16.46 -16.26 6.81
N ALA A 70 16.01 -15.15 6.20
CA ALA A 70 16.46 -14.70 4.88
C ALA A 70 17.98 -14.54 4.81
N VAL A 71 18.62 -14.09 5.89
CA VAL A 71 20.08 -13.94 5.97
C VAL A 71 20.76 -15.31 6.03
N SER A 72 20.16 -16.28 6.73
CA SER A 72 20.74 -17.62 6.89
C SER A 72 20.57 -18.50 5.65
N ILE A 73 19.37 -18.61 5.08
CA ILE A 73 19.05 -19.51 3.97
C ILE A 73 19.00 -18.81 2.60
N GLY A 74 19.15 -17.49 2.59
CA GLY A 74 19.02 -16.66 1.39
C GLY A 74 17.57 -16.44 0.97
N ASN A 75 17.32 -15.40 0.16
CA ASN A 75 15.96 -15.10 -0.32
C ASN A 75 15.36 -16.23 -1.18
N HIS A 76 16.19 -17.00 -1.89
CA HIS A 76 15.72 -18.16 -2.65
C HIS A 76 15.21 -19.28 -1.74
N GLY A 77 15.81 -19.46 -0.55
CA GLY A 77 15.30 -20.39 0.46
C GLY A 77 13.93 -19.98 0.98
N LEU A 78 13.73 -18.68 1.24
CA LEU A 78 12.41 -18.15 1.60
C LEU A 78 11.39 -18.28 0.46
N HIS A 79 11.80 -18.03 -0.78
CA HIS A 79 10.92 -18.20 -1.94
C HIS A 79 10.51 -19.66 -2.15
N ALA A 80 11.42 -20.61 -1.92
CA ALA A 80 11.10 -22.05 -1.92
C ALA A 80 10.05 -22.39 -0.84
N LYS A 81 10.23 -21.91 0.39
CA LYS A 81 9.21 -22.07 1.45
C LYS A 81 7.86 -21.49 1.05
N LEU A 82 7.85 -20.30 0.45
CA LEU A 82 6.61 -19.71 -0.04
C LEU A 82 5.99 -20.56 -1.16
N THR A 83 6.81 -21.14 -2.03
CA THR A 83 6.34 -22.01 -3.13
C THR A 83 5.65 -23.26 -2.59
N ASP A 84 6.17 -23.86 -1.52
CA ASP A 84 5.56 -25.05 -0.91
C ASP A 84 4.21 -24.73 -0.24
N LEU A 85 4.07 -23.54 0.35
CA LEU A 85 2.87 -23.12 1.07
C LEU A 85 1.82 -22.46 0.17
N ASP A 86 2.26 -21.70 -0.83
CA ASP A 86 1.43 -20.90 -1.74
C ASP A 86 2.11 -20.69 -3.10
N PRO A 87 2.02 -21.68 -4.00
CA PRO A 87 2.59 -21.60 -5.34
C PRO A 87 2.08 -20.39 -6.15
N GLU A 88 0.82 -19.98 -5.94
CA GLU A 88 0.23 -18.88 -6.68
C GLU A 88 0.84 -17.53 -6.28
N ALA A 89 1.07 -17.31 -4.97
CA ALA A 89 1.78 -16.12 -4.51
C ALA A 89 3.26 -16.15 -4.93
N ALA A 90 3.92 -17.31 -4.87
CA ALA A 90 5.32 -17.46 -5.29
C ALA A 90 5.56 -17.11 -6.76
N LEU A 91 4.59 -17.35 -7.65
CA LEU A 91 4.65 -16.95 -9.06
C LEU A 91 4.61 -15.42 -9.25
N LYS A 92 3.94 -14.69 -8.34
CA LYS A 92 3.75 -13.24 -8.44
C LYS A 92 4.85 -12.46 -7.71
N ILE A 93 5.47 -13.05 -6.70
CA ILE A 93 6.49 -12.41 -5.86
C ILE A 93 7.88 -12.77 -6.38
N ASN A 94 8.66 -11.75 -6.74
CA ASN A 94 10.04 -11.95 -7.17
C ASN A 94 10.88 -12.50 -6.01
N PRO A 95 11.73 -13.53 -6.21
CA PRO A 95 12.62 -14.06 -5.18
C PRO A 95 13.52 -13.00 -4.52
N ASN A 96 13.83 -11.89 -5.20
CA ASN A 96 14.64 -10.82 -4.65
C ASN A 96 13.84 -9.80 -3.82
N ASP A 97 12.51 -9.86 -3.83
CA ASP A 97 11.65 -8.98 -3.03
C ASP A 97 11.46 -9.54 -1.63
N ARG A 98 12.52 -9.42 -0.81
CA ARG A 98 12.55 -9.92 0.57
C ARG A 98 11.36 -9.42 1.39
N LYS A 99 10.95 -8.16 1.21
CA LYS A 99 9.85 -7.56 1.97
C LYS A 99 8.52 -8.23 1.62
N ARG A 100 8.24 -8.47 0.34
CA ARG A 100 7.01 -9.18 -0.07
C ARG A 100 7.02 -10.65 0.33
N LEU A 101 8.17 -11.33 0.23
CA LEU A 101 8.32 -12.71 0.69
C LEU A 101 8.01 -12.84 2.19
N ALA A 102 8.66 -12.01 3.02
CA ALA A 102 8.44 -12.01 4.46
C ALA A 102 6.98 -11.69 4.80
N ARG A 103 6.35 -10.73 4.12
CA ARG A 103 4.93 -10.41 4.35
C ARG A 103 3.99 -11.55 3.97
N ALA A 104 4.27 -12.26 2.87
CA ALA A 104 3.45 -13.39 2.44
C ALA A 104 3.52 -14.56 3.44
N LEU A 105 4.74 -14.91 3.87
CA LEU A 105 4.97 -15.95 4.87
C LEU A 105 4.41 -15.57 6.25
N GLU A 106 4.61 -14.32 6.68
CA GLU A 106 4.01 -13.77 7.92
C GLU A 106 2.49 -13.94 7.91
N ALA A 107 1.83 -13.60 6.80
CA ALA A 107 0.39 -13.74 6.68
C ALA A 107 -0.07 -15.20 6.72
N ILE A 108 0.65 -16.12 6.06
CA ILE A 108 0.34 -17.55 6.09
C ILE A 108 0.48 -18.09 7.51
N GLU A 109 1.51 -17.70 8.25
CA GLU A 109 1.75 -18.16 9.62
C GLU A 109 0.70 -17.64 10.61
N ILE A 110 0.29 -16.38 10.48
CA ILE A 110 -0.72 -15.77 11.35
C ILE A 110 -2.12 -16.36 11.09
N THR A 111 -2.47 -16.59 9.82
CA THR A 111 -3.84 -16.94 9.42
C THR A 111 -4.06 -18.44 9.20
N GLY A 112 -2.98 -19.20 8.95
CA GLY A 112 -3.02 -20.57 8.46
C GLY A 112 -3.54 -20.73 7.03
N GLN A 113 -3.76 -19.64 6.29
CA GLN A 113 -4.30 -19.64 4.93
C GLN A 113 -3.28 -19.16 3.92
N ALA A 114 -3.37 -19.64 2.67
CA ALA A 114 -2.53 -19.19 1.58
C ALA A 114 -2.70 -17.67 1.34
N PHE A 115 -1.59 -16.96 1.14
CA PHE A 115 -1.59 -15.52 0.91
C PHE A 115 -2.46 -15.14 -0.31
N SER A 116 -2.33 -15.87 -1.41
CA SER A 116 -3.14 -15.74 -2.62
C SER A 116 -4.65 -15.79 -2.37
N SER A 117 -5.10 -16.63 -1.42
CA SER A 117 -6.53 -16.80 -1.10
C SER A 117 -7.13 -15.64 -0.31
N LEU A 118 -6.29 -14.91 0.44
CA LEU A 118 -6.70 -13.82 1.31
C LEU A 118 -6.85 -12.49 0.57
N GLN A 119 -6.18 -12.34 -0.58
CA GLN A 119 -6.23 -11.13 -1.39
C GLN A 119 -7.35 -11.20 -2.44
N THR A 120 -8.58 -10.92 -2.03
CA THR A 120 -9.71 -10.79 -2.97
C THR A 120 -9.90 -9.32 -3.38
N ARG A 121 -10.56 -9.10 -4.52
CA ARG A 121 -10.92 -7.76 -5.00
C ARG A 121 -12.30 -7.76 -5.67
N ASN A 122 -13.03 -6.67 -5.54
CA ASN A 122 -14.30 -6.42 -6.20
C ASN A 122 -14.25 -5.10 -6.99
N PRO A 123 -13.77 -5.12 -8.25
CA PRO A 123 -13.62 -3.92 -9.08
C PRO A 123 -14.95 -3.29 -9.51
N ARG A 124 -16.09 -3.92 -9.22
CA ARG A 124 -17.43 -3.39 -9.57
C ARG A 124 -18.18 -2.83 -8.38
N LYS A 125 -17.52 -2.65 -7.23
CA LYS A 125 -18.18 -2.12 -6.04
C LYS A 125 -18.78 -0.73 -6.26
N TYR A 126 -18.09 0.11 -7.04
CA TYR A 126 -18.50 1.49 -7.28
C TYR A 126 -18.80 1.71 -8.77
N GLY A 127 -19.76 2.58 -9.05
CA GLY A 127 -19.91 3.23 -10.36
C GLY A 127 -18.81 4.27 -10.56
N LEU A 128 -17.57 3.81 -10.72
CA LEU A 128 -16.37 4.64 -10.70
C LEU A 128 -16.07 5.26 -12.08
N ALA A 129 -15.77 6.56 -12.09
CA ALA A 129 -15.14 7.23 -13.22
C ALA A 129 -13.73 7.69 -12.81
N SER A 130 -12.72 7.37 -13.62
CA SER A 130 -11.32 7.69 -13.33
C SER A 130 -10.73 8.61 -14.40
N VAL A 131 -10.02 9.65 -13.96
CA VAL A 131 -9.31 10.58 -14.85
C VAL A 131 -7.83 10.62 -14.45
N GLY A 132 -6.95 10.33 -15.40
CA GLY A 132 -5.51 10.46 -15.24
C GLY A 132 -5.02 11.74 -15.91
N LEU A 133 -4.29 12.58 -15.16
CA LEU A 133 -3.61 13.74 -15.72
C LEU A 133 -2.20 13.33 -16.14
N ASN A 134 -1.86 13.55 -17.41
CA ASN A 134 -0.53 13.27 -17.95
C ASN A 134 0.08 14.55 -18.53
N LEU A 135 1.35 14.80 -18.22
CA LEU A 135 2.11 15.94 -18.70
C LEU A 135 3.40 15.43 -19.34
N PRO A 136 3.84 15.96 -20.50
CA PRO A 136 5.10 15.54 -21.10
C PRO A 136 6.27 15.74 -20.13
N ARG A 137 7.18 14.76 -20.08
CA ARG A 137 8.27 14.70 -19.09
C ARG A 137 9.08 16.00 -18.96
N PRO A 138 9.44 16.71 -20.06
CA PRO A 138 10.20 17.98 -19.93
C PRO A 138 9.47 19.05 -19.11
N TYR A 139 8.15 19.19 -19.29
CA TYR A 139 7.34 20.15 -18.53
C TYR A 139 7.10 19.70 -17.10
N LEU A 140 6.97 18.39 -16.87
CA LEU A 140 6.83 17.83 -15.53
C LEU A 140 8.08 18.11 -14.70
N TYR A 141 9.27 17.81 -15.21
CA TYR A 141 10.53 18.03 -14.48
C TYR A 141 10.74 19.50 -14.17
N LYS A 142 10.53 20.39 -15.16
CA LYS A 142 10.63 21.84 -14.93
C LYS A 142 9.75 22.30 -13.76
N ARG A 143 8.49 21.84 -13.70
CA ARG A 143 7.57 22.19 -12.60
C ARG A 143 7.95 21.57 -11.27
N LEU A 144 8.55 20.38 -11.26
CA LEU A 144 9.02 19.74 -10.03
C LEU A 144 10.20 20.52 -9.45
N ASP A 145 11.16 20.92 -10.28
CA ASP A 145 12.33 21.70 -9.89
C ASP A 145 11.89 23.06 -9.30
N GLU A 146 11.08 23.82 -10.05
CA GLU A 146 10.52 25.11 -9.59
C GLU A 146 9.76 24.98 -8.25
N ARG A 147 9.05 23.86 -8.04
CA ARG A 147 8.31 23.63 -6.80
C ARG A 147 9.24 23.37 -5.62
N VAL A 148 10.34 22.64 -5.83
CA VAL A 148 11.31 22.38 -4.75
C VAL A 148 11.97 23.68 -4.31
N ASP A 149 12.39 24.52 -5.26
CA ASP A 149 12.98 25.83 -4.95
C ASP A 149 12.01 26.68 -4.12
N LEU A 150 10.73 26.75 -4.53
CA LEU A 150 9.69 27.46 -3.79
C LEU A 150 9.46 26.89 -2.37
N MET A 151 9.50 25.57 -2.20
CA MET A 151 9.35 24.96 -0.86
C MET A 151 10.52 25.32 0.05
N ILE A 152 11.75 25.37 -0.47
CA ILE A 152 12.92 25.83 0.29
C ILE A 152 12.76 27.29 0.71
N GLU A 153 12.36 28.18 -0.21
CA GLU A 153 12.10 29.60 0.07
C GLU A 153 11.00 29.78 1.13
N GLN A 154 9.97 28.93 1.10
CA GLN A 154 8.87 28.94 2.08
C GLN A 154 9.26 28.37 3.45
N GLY A 155 10.46 27.82 3.58
CA GLY A 155 11.01 27.37 4.85
C GLY A 155 10.82 25.89 5.13
N LEU A 156 10.78 25.03 4.11
CA LEU A 156 10.79 23.57 4.27
C LEU A 156 11.88 23.10 5.26
N LEU A 157 13.07 23.71 5.24
CA LEU A 157 14.13 23.36 6.19
C LEU A 157 13.71 23.58 7.66
N ARG A 158 13.04 24.70 7.95
CA ARG A 158 12.53 25.03 9.29
C ARG A 158 11.38 24.12 9.73
N GLU A 159 10.62 23.56 8.78
CA GLU A 159 9.57 22.58 9.08
C GLU A 159 10.16 21.23 9.53
N THR A 160 11.38 20.92 9.11
CA THR A 160 12.05 19.63 9.38
C THR A 160 13.07 19.66 10.53
N GLU A 161 13.29 20.82 11.16
CA GLU A 161 14.15 20.99 12.34
C GLU A 161 13.42 20.61 13.64
#